data_AF-A0A3D2KF05-F1
#
_entry.id   AF-A0A3D2KF05-F1
#
_cell.length_a   1.000
_cell.length_b   1.000
_cell.length_c   1.000
_cell.angle_alpha   90.00
_cell.angle_beta   90.00
_cell.angle_gamma   90.00
#
_symmetry.space_group_name_H-M   'P 1'
#
loop_
_entity.id
_entity.type
_entity.pdbx_description
1 polymer ?
#
loop_
_entity_poly.entity_id
_entity_poly.type
_entity_poly.pdbx_seq_one_letter_code
_entity_poly.pdbx_strand_id
1 'polypeptide(L)'
;MIENERRENVMFSENGWISEKQVRRTLVLPVFASCIFVLPYLAARLFGSNMVWGLGIFLLLAIVYSSVLYGVGRYIVPPGREDSVENDRRGSKCIAGIQVLRLSIRLAFYILLAVTILGEAQVPFMRKGGAGNISNLLVVLPLLLVAFYGANHSMEKVARIHEMVFWVTFVPFIVMLAFGFREISWNVWVPKGDMSVGKMLLYAFLLLACVLPAENYLQLKKAYNKRNSTLASYGGLLVTLLLVTFLTMVIAGIYGIHGAAGEEMVMISIMRYIRMPFDILERFDMLMIWFFMTGCFVLICNTLFFVGRSYRTAFGEKGICWVMLAALAFALFVAYRFPKYDVSIVWFVWYGACIDLPLSIVLPVLDHLMKQRKVDSGKKKTERMMDRKTWKKNDSRKHRMKERRQRRKRKQKGLTVTEKICMWIFAGCFVCIVLTGCGSDMRNVEQRDYATMLMVSKGEKMPYHIYLGVAKEHRVGEQSQVENIYDFEVENLTTLQDIYEQCRGKDLSIAHVKAVLWDMQAFESIEDMTAFLYEMDANEEIAKTCPVLLLEQMDDWLTYAEDAQTPVGTYVSDLVQAFDSGNKRVPWIKDYLKYIREGDELYPCRLTKVSQGFQIQLAKTRYQNPNIE
;
A
#
# COMPACT_ATOMS: atom_id res chain seq x y z
N MET A 1 -41.42 -18.02 27.22
CA MET A 1 -41.26 -17.56 25.82
C MET A 1 -40.71 -16.13 25.74
N ILE A 2 -41.23 -15.17 26.53
CA ILE A 2 -40.75 -13.76 26.56
C ILE A 2 -39.29 -13.60 27.06
N GLU A 3 -38.75 -14.58 27.78
CA GLU A 3 -37.36 -14.57 28.27
C GLU A 3 -36.33 -15.02 27.22
N ASN A 4 -36.75 -15.74 26.17
CA ASN A 4 -35.87 -16.18 25.08
C ASN A 4 -35.77 -15.12 23.98
N GLU A 5 -36.84 -14.37 23.67
CA GLU A 5 -36.76 -13.23 22.75
C GLU A 5 -35.91 -12.07 23.29
N ARG A 6 -35.79 -11.94 24.63
CA ARG A 6 -34.89 -10.96 25.25
C ARG A 6 -33.41 -11.34 25.12
N ARG A 7 -33.06 -12.58 24.78
CA ARG A 7 -31.66 -12.99 24.52
C ARG A 7 -31.22 -12.72 23.09
N GLU A 8 -32.14 -12.65 22.13
CA GLU A 8 -31.79 -12.37 20.72
C GLU A 8 -31.64 -10.86 20.43
N ASN A 9 -32.30 -9.99 21.21
CA ASN A 9 -32.25 -8.54 21.00
C ASN A 9 -31.16 -7.78 21.79
N VAL A 10 -30.16 -8.48 22.35
CA VAL A 10 -28.99 -7.84 23.00
C VAL A 10 -27.73 -8.03 22.14
N MET A 11 -27.77 -7.60 20.88
CA MET A 11 -26.59 -7.69 19.99
C MET A 11 -25.60 -6.51 20.17
N PHE A 12 -25.91 -5.52 21.00
CA PHE A 12 -25.01 -4.42 21.31
C PHE A 12 -24.98 -4.12 22.81
N SER A 13 -24.20 -4.90 23.57
CA SER A 13 -23.85 -4.47 24.93
C SER A 13 -22.81 -3.36 24.85
N GLU A 14 -23.22 -2.10 25.07
CA GLU A 14 -22.34 -0.95 25.32
C GLU A 14 -21.62 -1.11 26.67
N ASN A 15 -20.77 -2.12 26.76
CA ASN A 15 -20.01 -2.41 27.98
C ASN A 15 -18.63 -1.73 27.95
N GLY A 16 -18.16 -1.27 26.78
CA GLY A 16 -16.78 -0.80 26.57
C GLY A 16 -15.77 -1.94 26.49
N TRP A 17 -16.24 -3.17 26.26
CA TRP A 17 -15.43 -4.37 26.15
C TRP A 17 -15.28 -4.71 24.67
N ILE A 18 -14.05 -4.76 24.19
CA ILE A 18 -13.70 -5.04 22.80
C ILE A 18 -13.67 -6.56 22.60
N SER A 19 -14.14 -7.07 21.46
CA SER A 19 -13.99 -8.50 21.17
C SER A 19 -12.53 -8.88 20.91
N GLU A 20 -12.15 -10.12 21.18
CA GLU A 20 -10.84 -10.67 20.83
C GLU A 20 -10.54 -10.55 19.32
N LYS A 21 -11.56 -10.75 18.48
CA LYS A 21 -11.46 -10.55 17.01
C LYS A 21 -11.13 -9.10 16.67
N GLN A 22 -11.73 -8.16 17.39
CA GLN A 22 -11.53 -6.72 17.20
C GLN A 22 -10.13 -6.29 17.64
N VAL A 23 -9.66 -6.74 18.81
CA VAL A 23 -8.27 -6.48 19.27
C VAL A 23 -7.26 -7.01 18.26
N ARG A 24 -7.46 -8.22 17.75
CA ARG A 24 -6.57 -8.82 16.75
C ARG A 24 -6.53 -8.01 15.46
N ARG A 25 -7.68 -7.57 14.92
CA ARG A 25 -7.73 -6.81 13.67
C ARG A 25 -7.14 -5.40 13.81
N THR A 26 -7.40 -4.70 14.92
CA THR A 26 -6.78 -3.40 15.22
C THR A 26 -5.26 -3.49 15.36
N LEU A 27 -4.73 -4.67 15.70
CA LEU A 27 -3.29 -4.91 15.80
C LEU A 27 -2.67 -5.33 14.45
N VAL A 28 -3.35 -6.22 13.72
CA VAL A 28 -2.86 -6.80 12.46
C VAL A 28 -2.86 -5.78 11.32
N LEU A 29 -3.93 -4.99 11.16
CA LEU A 29 -4.07 -4.09 10.01
C LEU A 29 -2.96 -3.04 9.91
N PRO A 30 -2.60 -2.30 10.98
CA PRO A 30 -1.54 -1.32 10.89
C PRO A 30 -0.17 -1.95 10.62
N VAL A 31 0.10 -3.15 11.17
CA VAL A 31 1.36 -3.87 10.90
C VAL A 31 1.44 -4.29 9.43
N PHE A 32 0.35 -4.88 8.91
CA PHE A 32 0.24 -5.25 7.51
C PHE A 32 0.43 -4.03 6.58
N ALA A 33 -0.31 -2.94 6.80
CA ALA A 33 -0.23 -1.73 5.99
C ALA A 33 1.18 -1.09 6.03
N SER A 34 1.79 -1.01 7.23
CA SER A 34 3.13 -0.43 7.36
C SER A 34 4.20 -1.26 6.66
N CYS A 35 4.06 -2.59 6.63
CA CYS A 35 5.04 -3.44 5.98
C CYS A 35 4.82 -3.51 4.47
N ILE A 36 3.58 -3.70 3.99
CA ILE A 36 3.34 -3.91 2.56
C ILE A 36 3.73 -2.70 1.70
N PHE A 37 3.66 -1.49 2.24
CA PHE A 37 4.03 -0.26 1.51
C PHE A 37 5.53 0.02 1.46
N VAL A 38 6.31 -0.52 2.39
CA VAL A 38 7.71 -0.10 2.60
C VAL A 38 8.68 -1.26 2.48
N LEU A 39 8.30 -2.43 3.01
CA LEU A 39 9.16 -3.61 3.09
C LEU A 39 9.59 -4.12 1.70
N PRO A 40 8.74 -4.21 0.66
CA PRO A 40 9.18 -4.78 -0.61
C PRO A 40 10.30 -3.99 -1.29
N TYR A 41 10.13 -2.68 -1.37
CA TYR A 41 11.14 -1.76 -1.87
C TYR A 41 12.46 -1.85 -1.08
N LEU A 42 12.40 -1.68 0.24
CA LEU A 42 13.61 -1.67 1.07
C LEU A 42 14.29 -3.05 1.12
N ALA A 43 13.52 -4.14 1.12
CA ALA A 43 14.09 -5.49 1.10
C ALA A 43 14.85 -5.75 -0.21
N ALA A 44 14.29 -5.35 -1.35
CA ALA A 44 14.98 -5.46 -2.64
C ALA A 44 16.24 -4.58 -2.68
N ARG A 45 16.13 -3.31 -2.24
CA ARG A 45 17.24 -2.34 -2.24
C ARG A 45 18.38 -2.72 -1.27
N LEU A 46 18.07 -3.27 -0.09
CA LEU A 46 19.08 -3.59 0.92
C LEU A 46 19.68 -4.99 0.75
N PHE A 47 18.85 -5.99 0.43
CA PHE A 47 19.32 -7.37 0.35
C PHE A 47 19.78 -7.78 -1.05
N GLY A 48 19.32 -7.10 -2.10
CA GLY A 48 19.65 -7.44 -3.48
C GLY A 48 19.40 -8.93 -3.77
N SER A 49 20.36 -9.60 -4.40
CA SER A 49 20.31 -11.03 -4.74
C SER A 49 20.12 -11.98 -3.54
N ASN A 50 20.33 -11.49 -2.31
CA ASN A 50 20.19 -12.27 -1.07
C ASN A 50 18.85 -12.06 -0.36
N MET A 51 17.85 -11.55 -1.07
CA MET A 51 16.54 -11.18 -0.53
C MET A 51 15.87 -12.31 0.26
N VAL A 52 15.92 -13.56 -0.20
CA VAL A 52 15.30 -14.70 0.49
C VAL A 52 15.89 -14.92 1.89
N TRP A 53 17.23 -14.97 2.00
CA TRP A 53 17.91 -15.13 3.29
C TRP A 53 17.73 -13.91 4.19
N GLY A 54 17.83 -12.71 3.62
CA GLY A 54 17.62 -11.45 4.34
C GLY A 54 16.21 -11.34 4.94
N LEU A 55 15.18 -11.70 4.16
CA LEU A 55 13.80 -11.76 4.61
C LEU A 55 13.58 -12.84 5.68
N GLY A 56 14.27 -13.98 5.57
CA GLY A 56 14.26 -15.02 6.60
C GLY A 56 14.80 -14.51 7.95
N ILE A 57 15.93 -13.80 7.93
CA ILE A 57 16.51 -13.19 9.13
C ILE A 57 15.58 -12.08 9.67
N PHE A 58 15.03 -11.24 8.80
CA PHE A 58 14.04 -10.23 9.18
C PHE A 58 12.82 -10.86 9.87
N LEU A 59 12.26 -11.93 9.30
CA LEU A 59 11.12 -12.64 9.89
C LEU A 59 11.47 -13.18 11.28
N LEU A 60 12.63 -13.80 11.46
CA LEU A 60 13.09 -14.28 12.76
C LEU A 60 13.20 -13.15 13.78
N LEU A 61 13.84 -12.03 13.41
CA LEU A 61 13.96 -10.86 14.28
C LEU A 61 12.58 -10.24 14.62
N ALA A 62 11.66 -10.19 13.65
CA ALA A 62 10.31 -9.67 13.85
C ALA A 62 9.49 -10.55 14.81
N ILE A 63 9.67 -11.87 14.73
CA ILE A 63 9.09 -12.83 15.68
C ILE A 63 9.67 -12.63 17.09
N VAL A 64 10.99 -12.45 17.20
CA VAL A 64 11.66 -12.16 18.49
C VAL A 64 11.13 -10.85 19.09
N TYR A 65 11.08 -9.78 18.30
CA TYR A 65 10.55 -8.48 18.74
C TYR A 65 9.10 -8.59 19.21
N SER A 66 8.24 -9.25 18.44
CA SER A 66 6.83 -9.48 18.79
C SER A 66 6.69 -10.33 20.06
N SER A 67 7.56 -11.34 20.23
CA SER A 67 7.61 -12.18 21.43
C SER A 67 8.00 -11.39 22.68
N VAL A 68 8.99 -10.49 22.55
CA VAL A 68 9.43 -9.61 23.65
C VAL A 68 8.30 -8.66 24.06
N LEU A 69 7.65 -7.98 23.10
CA LEU A 69 6.50 -7.13 23.38
C LEU A 69 5.38 -7.90 24.10
N TYR A 70 5.14 -9.13 23.66
CA TYR A 70 4.11 -9.96 24.24
C TYR A 70 4.45 -10.42 25.68
N GLY A 71 5.70 -10.83 25.90
CA GLY A 71 6.24 -11.18 27.22
C GLY A 71 6.16 -10.00 28.19
N VAL A 72 6.62 -8.82 27.76
CA VAL A 72 6.51 -7.55 28.50
C VAL A 72 5.05 -7.24 28.82
N GLY A 73 4.14 -7.41 27.86
CA GLY A 73 2.71 -7.21 28.09
C GLY A 73 2.14 -8.19 29.13
N ARG A 74 2.60 -9.45 29.19
CA ARG A 74 2.17 -10.42 30.21
C ARG A 74 2.67 -10.05 31.60
N TYR A 75 3.88 -9.52 31.69
CA TYR A 75 4.48 -9.10 32.95
C TYR A 75 3.82 -7.81 33.51
N ILE A 76 3.59 -6.81 32.65
CA ILE A 76 3.08 -5.49 33.07
C ILE A 76 1.61 -5.52 33.48
N VAL A 77 0.77 -6.31 32.77
CA VAL A 77 -0.69 -6.37 32.99
C VAL A 77 -1.10 -7.79 33.37
N PRO A 78 -0.89 -8.20 34.65
CA PRO A 78 -1.36 -9.49 35.11
C PRO A 78 -2.90 -9.54 35.09
N PRO A 79 -3.50 -10.69 34.69
CA PRO A 79 -4.94 -10.81 34.60
C PRO A 79 -5.62 -10.54 35.96
N GLY A 80 -6.68 -9.72 35.95
CA GLY A 80 -7.51 -9.45 37.13
C GLY A 80 -7.14 -8.25 38.01
N ARG A 81 -6.12 -7.45 37.69
CA ARG A 81 -5.82 -6.20 38.43
C ARG A 81 -6.56 -5.01 37.80
N GLU A 82 -7.60 -4.49 38.45
CA GLU A 82 -8.14 -3.17 38.13
C GLU A 82 -7.10 -2.12 38.58
N ASP A 83 -6.40 -1.50 37.63
CA ASP A 83 -5.50 -0.37 37.90
C ASP A 83 -6.33 0.88 38.26
N SER A 84 -6.94 0.87 39.43
CA SER A 84 -7.61 2.02 40.04
C SER A 84 -6.66 2.81 40.95
N VAL A 85 -5.39 2.95 40.57
CA VAL A 85 -4.44 3.81 41.29
C VAL A 85 -4.35 5.14 40.54
N GLU A 86 -4.93 6.16 41.18
CA GLU A 86 -4.96 7.55 40.77
C GLU A 86 -3.54 8.04 40.40
N ASN A 87 -3.41 8.53 39.17
CA ASN A 87 -2.15 8.73 38.46
C ASN A 87 -1.48 10.06 38.85
N ASP A 88 -1.07 10.19 40.11
CA ASP A 88 -0.56 11.46 40.65
C ASP A 88 0.97 11.45 40.83
N ARG A 89 1.72 11.34 39.72
CA ARG A 89 3.17 11.59 39.71
C ARG A 89 3.67 12.21 38.40
N ARG A 90 4.52 13.24 38.53
CA ARG A 90 5.23 13.96 37.44
C ARG A 90 5.98 13.01 36.48
N GLY A 91 6.55 11.90 36.97
CA GLY A 91 7.28 10.93 36.16
C GLY A 91 6.43 10.12 35.15
N SER A 92 5.20 9.73 35.51
CA SER A 92 4.30 9.05 34.55
C SER A 92 3.81 10.02 33.46
N LYS A 93 3.66 11.31 33.82
CA LYS A 93 3.37 12.39 32.85
C LYS A 93 4.53 12.61 31.88
N CYS A 94 5.79 12.56 32.34
CA CYS A 94 6.96 12.66 31.46
C CYS A 94 7.05 11.48 30.47
N ILE A 95 6.85 10.24 30.93
CA ILE A 95 6.85 9.06 30.05
C ILE A 95 5.75 9.17 28.99
N ALA A 96 4.55 9.58 29.38
CA ALA A 96 3.46 9.77 28.44
C ALA A 96 3.72 10.92 27.45
N GLY A 97 4.38 11.99 27.88
CA GLY A 97 4.83 13.07 27.00
C GLY A 97 5.82 12.60 25.94
N ILE A 98 6.83 11.81 26.34
CA ILE A 98 7.79 11.19 25.41
C ILE A 98 7.07 10.24 24.45
N GLN A 99 6.10 9.46 24.94
CA GLN A 99 5.32 8.55 24.10
C GLN A 99 4.44 9.29 23.09
N VAL A 100 3.81 10.40 23.49
CA VAL A 100 3.06 11.27 22.58
C VAL A 100 3.99 11.85 21.51
N LEU A 101 5.15 12.40 21.89
CA LEU A 101 6.12 12.95 20.94
C LEU A 101 6.56 11.90 19.91
N ARG A 102 6.93 10.71 20.38
CA ARG A 102 7.37 9.59 19.55
C ARG A 102 6.30 9.17 18.54
N LEU A 103 5.06 9.05 19.00
CA LEU A 103 3.92 8.72 18.12
C LEU A 103 3.60 9.86 17.14
N SER A 104 3.81 11.12 17.51
CA SER A 104 3.66 12.26 16.59
C SER A 104 4.73 12.28 15.49
N ILE A 105 5.98 11.90 15.81
CA ILE A 105 7.04 11.73 14.81
C ILE A 105 6.68 10.59 13.84
N ARG A 106 6.18 9.47 14.36
CA ARG A 106 5.70 8.35 13.54
C ARG A 106 4.48 8.74 12.68
N LEU A 107 3.59 9.58 13.21
CA LEU A 107 2.47 10.13 12.46
C LEU A 107 2.96 10.94 11.25
N ALA A 108 4.03 11.74 11.40
CA ALA A 108 4.63 12.48 10.30
C ALA A 108 5.10 11.56 9.17
N PHE A 109 5.72 10.42 9.50
CA PHE A 109 6.09 9.40 8.52
C PHE A 109 4.88 8.87 7.76
N TYR A 110 3.81 8.51 8.46
CA TYR A 110 2.61 7.97 7.79
C TYR A 110 1.87 9.00 6.95
N ILE A 111 1.92 10.28 7.31
CA ILE A 111 1.41 11.35 6.45
C ILE A 111 2.28 11.51 5.21
N LEU A 112 3.61 11.50 5.35
CA LEU A 112 4.52 11.57 4.21
C LEU A 112 4.30 10.39 3.26
N LEU A 113 4.23 9.17 3.80
CA LEU A 113 3.93 7.95 3.05
C LEU A 113 2.57 8.05 2.34
N ALA A 114 1.56 8.62 2.99
CA ALA A 114 0.26 8.83 2.36
C ALA A 114 0.31 9.84 1.22
N VAL A 115 1.05 10.95 1.38
CA VAL A 115 1.25 11.97 0.34
C VAL A 115 1.97 11.38 -0.87
N THR A 116 2.97 10.55 -0.67
CA THR A 116 3.75 9.95 -1.77
C THR A 116 2.97 8.87 -2.48
N ILE A 117 2.27 8.00 -1.74
CA ILE A 117 1.32 7.03 -2.31
C ILE A 117 0.27 7.75 -3.16
N LEU A 118 -0.29 8.85 -2.65
CA LEU A 118 -1.28 9.64 -3.39
C LEU A 118 -0.67 10.30 -4.63
N GLY A 119 0.53 10.85 -4.53
CA GLY A 119 1.24 11.41 -5.67
C GLY A 119 1.37 10.37 -6.78
N GLU A 120 1.96 9.21 -6.49
CA GLU A 120 2.19 8.12 -7.45
C GLU A 120 0.90 7.49 -7.98
N ALA A 121 -0.12 7.35 -7.12
CA ALA A 121 -1.43 6.85 -7.52
C ALA A 121 -2.19 7.81 -8.45
N GLN A 122 -1.86 9.10 -8.43
CA GLN A 122 -2.54 10.14 -9.19
C GLN A 122 -1.83 10.54 -10.49
N VAL A 123 -0.56 10.18 -10.67
CA VAL A 123 0.21 10.52 -11.88
C VAL A 123 -0.51 10.07 -13.17
N PRO A 124 -1.19 8.89 -13.22
CA PRO A 124 -1.97 8.50 -14.41
C PRO A 124 -3.14 9.43 -14.74
N PHE A 125 -3.54 10.28 -13.80
CA PHE A 125 -4.67 11.22 -13.90
C PHE A 125 -4.22 12.69 -13.94
N MET A 126 -2.91 12.98 -13.84
CA MET A 126 -2.37 14.33 -13.89
C MET A 126 -1.58 14.58 -15.18
N ARG A 127 -1.75 15.76 -15.78
CA ARG A 127 -0.97 16.18 -16.96
C ARG A 127 0.53 16.22 -16.61
N LYS A 128 1.40 15.81 -17.55
CA LYS A 128 2.87 15.84 -17.44
C LYS A 128 3.32 17.19 -16.83
N GLY A 129 3.99 17.15 -15.67
CA GLY A 129 4.54 18.35 -14.99
C GLY A 129 3.90 18.72 -13.63
N GLY A 130 2.87 18.02 -13.16
CA GLY A 130 2.25 18.25 -11.83
C GLY A 130 2.92 17.54 -10.64
N ALA A 131 3.87 16.65 -10.91
CA ALA A 131 4.56 15.82 -9.93
C ALA A 131 5.56 16.65 -9.09
N GLY A 132 5.05 17.38 -8.10
CA GLY A 132 5.94 18.03 -7.14
C GLY A 132 5.37 19.21 -6.37
N ASN A 133 4.20 19.73 -6.74
CA ASN A 133 3.64 20.89 -6.06
C ASN A 133 2.51 20.53 -5.08
N ILE A 134 2.34 21.45 -4.13
CA ILE A 134 1.45 21.49 -2.96
C ILE A 134 -0.02 21.11 -3.21
N SER A 135 -0.44 20.91 -4.47
CA SER A 135 -1.77 20.40 -4.87
C SER A 135 -2.12 19.05 -4.25
N ASN A 136 -1.15 18.19 -3.92
CA ASN A 136 -1.41 16.88 -3.29
C ASN A 136 -1.90 16.99 -1.84
N LEU A 137 -1.62 18.09 -1.13
CA LEU A 137 -2.06 18.26 0.26
C LEU A 137 -3.59 18.41 0.37
N LEU A 138 -4.21 19.01 -0.65
CA LEU A 138 -5.67 19.15 -0.77
C LEU A 138 -6.35 17.77 -0.91
N VAL A 139 -5.67 16.82 -1.56
CA VAL A 139 -6.14 15.44 -1.73
C VAL A 139 -5.99 14.62 -0.44
N VAL A 140 -4.93 14.88 0.33
CA VAL A 140 -4.67 14.19 1.61
C VAL A 140 -5.59 14.73 2.73
N LEU A 141 -6.04 15.98 2.64
CA LEU A 141 -6.84 16.64 3.68
C LEU A 141 -8.13 15.86 4.05
N PRO A 142 -8.98 15.38 3.11
CA PRO A 142 -10.12 14.51 3.44
C PRO A 142 -9.71 13.25 4.19
N LEU A 143 -8.61 12.59 3.79
CA LEU A 143 -8.09 11.40 4.47
C LEU A 143 -7.73 11.71 5.93
N LEU A 144 -7.08 12.86 6.17
CA LEU A 144 -6.73 13.31 7.52
C LEU A 144 -7.96 13.66 8.35
N LEU A 145 -8.97 14.30 7.76
CA LEU A 145 -10.22 14.63 8.45
C LEU A 145 -10.97 13.37 8.89
N VAL A 146 -11.08 12.38 8.00
CA VAL A 146 -11.73 11.10 8.32
C VAL A 146 -10.92 10.32 9.35
N ALA A 147 -9.58 10.31 9.26
CA ALA A 147 -8.72 9.70 10.26
C ALA A 147 -8.82 10.38 11.63
N PHE A 148 -8.89 11.71 11.66
CA PHE A 148 -9.09 12.49 12.89
C PHE A 148 -10.46 12.19 13.52
N TYR A 149 -11.52 12.17 12.71
CA TYR A 149 -12.86 11.82 13.15
C TYR A 149 -12.90 10.40 13.73
N GLY A 150 -12.35 9.41 13.01
CA GLY A 150 -12.27 8.02 13.45
C GLY A 150 -11.52 7.87 14.78
N ALA A 151 -10.37 8.53 14.91
CA ALA A 151 -9.51 8.46 16.09
C ALA A 151 -10.12 9.14 17.34
N ASN A 152 -11.03 10.11 17.17
CA ASN A 152 -11.62 10.85 18.30
C ASN A 152 -12.67 10.04 19.08
N HIS A 153 -13.00 8.84 18.63
CA HIS A 153 -13.99 7.99 19.27
C HIS A 153 -13.43 7.07 20.36
N SER A 154 -14.33 6.44 21.12
CA SER A 154 -13.96 5.39 22.07
C SER A 154 -13.35 4.18 21.36
N MET A 155 -12.46 3.46 22.04
CA MET A 155 -11.82 2.24 21.50
C MET A 155 -12.75 1.27 20.78
N GLU A 156 -13.95 1.04 21.32
CA GLU A 156 -14.91 0.11 20.74
C GLU A 156 -15.32 0.54 19.32
N LYS A 157 -15.55 1.83 19.10
CA LYS A 157 -15.89 2.39 17.79
C LYS A 157 -14.70 2.28 16.83
N VAL A 158 -13.49 2.61 17.30
CA VAL A 158 -12.26 2.48 16.50
C VAL A 158 -12.02 1.02 16.10
N ALA A 159 -12.24 0.07 17.01
CA ALA A 159 -12.05 -1.34 16.71
C ALA A 159 -13.10 -1.89 15.73
N ARG A 160 -14.34 -1.37 15.76
CA ARG A 160 -15.37 -1.67 14.74
C ARG A 160 -15.00 -1.11 13.36
N ILE A 161 -14.45 0.11 13.30
CA ILE A 161 -13.93 0.68 12.04
C ILE A 161 -12.85 -0.24 11.47
N HIS A 162 -11.89 -0.67 12.28
CA HIS A 162 -10.85 -1.62 11.84
C HIS A 162 -11.43 -2.97 11.44
N GLU A 163 -12.50 -3.45 12.09
CA GLU A 163 -13.18 -4.68 11.70
C GLU A 163 -13.86 -4.58 10.33
N MET A 164 -14.51 -3.46 10.01
CA MET A 164 -15.10 -3.20 8.70
C MET A 164 -14.00 -3.07 7.63
N VAL A 165 -12.98 -2.26 7.92
CA VAL A 165 -11.84 -2.03 7.03
C VAL A 165 -11.08 -3.33 6.74
N PHE A 166 -10.98 -4.25 7.71
CA PHE A 166 -10.26 -5.51 7.53
C PHE A 166 -10.73 -6.29 6.29
N TRP A 167 -12.04 -6.50 6.15
CA TRP A 167 -12.59 -7.28 5.04
C TRP A 167 -12.51 -6.52 3.73
N VAL A 168 -12.80 -5.23 3.80
CA VAL A 168 -12.67 -4.26 2.72
C VAL A 168 -11.26 -4.28 2.11
N THR A 169 -10.21 -4.36 2.93
CA THR A 169 -8.82 -4.37 2.48
C THR A 169 -8.38 -5.76 2.02
N PHE A 170 -8.64 -6.82 2.80
CA PHE A 170 -8.08 -8.14 2.51
C PHE A 170 -8.75 -8.87 1.35
N VAL A 171 -10.05 -8.67 1.10
CA VAL A 171 -10.74 -9.37 0.01
C VAL A 171 -10.16 -9.01 -1.37
N PRO A 172 -10.12 -7.73 -1.79
CA PRO A 172 -9.52 -7.37 -3.06
C PRO A 172 -8.03 -7.71 -3.14
N PHE A 173 -7.32 -7.61 -2.02
CA PHE A 173 -5.93 -8.01 -1.95
C PHE A 173 -5.72 -9.51 -2.23
N ILE A 174 -6.55 -10.39 -1.67
CA ILE A 174 -6.48 -11.83 -1.96
C ILE A 174 -6.79 -12.12 -3.43
N VAL A 175 -7.79 -11.43 -3.99
CA VAL A 175 -8.14 -11.56 -5.42
C VAL A 175 -6.94 -11.19 -6.29
N MET A 176 -6.29 -10.06 -5.99
CA MET A 176 -5.10 -9.59 -6.69
C MET A 176 -3.95 -10.61 -6.61
N LEU A 177 -3.69 -11.24 -5.45
CA LEU A 177 -2.67 -12.28 -5.34
C LEU A 177 -2.98 -13.51 -6.17
N ALA A 178 -4.25 -13.91 -6.25
CA ALA A 178 -4.65 -15.06 -7.03
C ALA A 178 -4.31 -14.87 -8.53
N PHE A 179 -4.50 -13.65 -9.06
CA PHE A 179 -4.12 -13.32 -10.43
C PHE A 179 -2.62 -13.07 -10.60
N GLY A 180 -2.00 -12.40 -9.63
CA GLY A 180 -0.56 -12.13 -9.63
C GLY A 180 0.31 -13.40 -9.59
N PHE A 181 -0.23 -14.52 -9.08
CA PHE A 181 0.51 -15.78 -8.98
C PHE A 181 1.02 -16.31 -10.33
N ARG A 182 0.28 -16.05 -11.43
CA ARG A 182 0.67 -16.44 -12.79
C ARG A 182 1.88 -15.66 -13.31
N GLU A 183 2.13 -14.48 -12.75
CA GLU A 183 3.14 -13.54 -13.23
C GLU A 183 4.48 -13.66 -12.45
N ILE A 184 4.57 -14.60 -11.50
CA ILE A 184 5.76 -14.78 -10.65
C ILE A 184 6.86 -15.52 -11.43
N SER A 185 8.03 -14.89 -11.52
CA SER A 185 9.26 -15.58 -11.90
C SER A 185 9.91 -16.27 -10.70
N TRP A 186 10.18 -17.56 -10.83
CA TRP A 186 10.75 -18.37 -9.75
C TRP A 186 12.27 -18.20 -9.59
N ASN A 187 12.94 -17.62 -10.59
CA ASN A 187 14.40 -17.40 -10.58
C ASN A 187 14.88 -16.54 -9.40
N VAL A 188 14.05 -15.57 -8.98
CA VAL A 188 14.33 -14.65 -7.86
C VAL A 188 14.41 -15.36 -6.51
N TRP A 189 13.85 -16.56 -6.41
CA TRP A 189 13.76 -17.32 -5.16
C TRP A 189 15.00 -18.17 -4.90
N VAL A 190 15.88 -18.29 -5.90
CA VAL A 190 17.15 -19.01 -5.77
C VAL A 190 18.18 -18.07 -5.14
N PRO A 191 18.68 -18.39 -3.93
CA PRO A 191 19.64 -17.53 -3.26
C PRO A 191 21.01 -17.59 -3.94
N LYS A 192 21.57 -16.43 -4.29
CA LYS A 192 22.90 -16.34 -4.94
C LYS A 192 24.08 -16.23 -3.96
N GLY A 193 23.85 -15.88 -2.69
CA GLY A 193 24.78 -16.18 -1.59
C GLY A 193 25.96 -15.22 -1.38
N ASP A 194 25.96 -14.04 -2.00
CA ASP A 194 27.17 -13.19 -2.06
C ASP A 194 27.39 -12.26 -0.84
N MET A 195 26.41 -12.13 0.07
CA MET A 195 26.45 -11.14 1.15
C MET A 195 26.79 -11.74 2.52
N SER A 196 27.66 -11.06 3.27
CA SER A 196 28.00 -11.41 4.65
C SER A 196 26.78 -11.39 5.58
N VAL A 197 26.69 -12.40 6.46
CA VAL A 197 25.62 -12.55 7.47
C VAL A 197 25.49 -11.33 8.38
N GLY A 198 26.59 -10.65 8.72
CA GLY A 198 26.56 -9.45 9.56
C GLY A 198 25.81 -8.29 8.91
N LYS A 199 26.00 -8.07 7.60
CA LYS A 199 25.28 -7.04 6.84
C LYS A 199 23.80 -7.40 6.70
N MET A 200 23.50 -8.67 6.43
CA MET A 200 22.12 -9.17 6.40
C MET A 200 21.39 -8.92 7.73
N LEU A 201 22.05 -9.20 8.85
CA LEU A 201 21.47 -8.99 10.18
C LEU A 201 21.24 -7.49 10.46
N LEU A 202 22.17 -6.62 10.07
CA LEU A 202 22.02 -5.17 10.21
C LEU A 202 20.83 -4.65 9.40
N TYR A 203 20.71 -5.04 8.14
CA TYR A 203 19.60 -4.63 7.28
C TYR A 203 18.26 -5.19 7.77
N ALA A 204 18.23 -6.46 8.19
CA ALA A 204 17.05 -7.05 8.82
C ALA A 204 16.65 -6.31 10.10
N PHE A 205 17.61 -5.87 10.91
CA PHE A 205 17.36 -5.04 12.09
C PHE A 205 16.78 -3.67 11.74
N LEU A 206 17.31 -3.01 10.71
CA LEU A 206 16.76 -1.73 10.21
C LEU A 206 15.30 -1.90 9.77
N LEU A 207 15.00 -2.96 9.04
CA LEU A 207 13.64 -3.24 8.53
C LEU A 207 12.60 -3.49 9.66
N LEU A 208 13.02 -3.80 10.89
CA LEU A 208 12.10 -3.91 12.03
C LEU A 208 11.31 -2.63 12.30
N ALA A 209 11.77 -1.47 11.82
CA ALA A 209 11.02 -0.22 11.85
C ALA A 209 9.62 -0.37 11.21
N CYS A 210 9.45 -1.24 10.21
CA CYS A 210 8.15 -1.51 9.58
C CYS A 210 7.16 -2.23 10.52
N VAL A 211 7.66 -2.91 11.56
CA VAL A 211 6.86 -3.71 12.50
C VAL A 211 6.48 -2.90 13.77
N LEU A 212 6.92 -1.65 13.88
CA LEU A 212 6.65 -0.77 15.04
C LEU A 212 5.17 -0.68 15.47
N PRO A 213 4.16 -0.72 14.58
CA PRO A 213 2.76 -0.73 15.01
C PRO A 213 2.37 -1.91 15.91
N ALA A 214 3.17 -2.98 15.96
CA ALA A 214 2.94 -4.11 16.87
C ALA A 214 2.98 -3.71 18.35
N GLU A 215 3.68 -2.62 18.71
CA GLU A 215 3.75 -2.13 20.09
C GLU A 215 2.38 -1.75 20.67
N ASN A 216 1.42 -1.41 19.79
CA ASN A 216 0.06 -1.03 20.15
C ASN A 216 -0.65 -2.14 20.95
N TYR A 217 -0.18 -3.39 20.82
CA TYR A 217 -0.58 -4.51 21.67
C TYR A 217 -0.51 -4.16 23.16
N LEU A 218 0.56 -3.50 23.62
CA LEU A 218 0.76 -3.16 25.03
C LEU A 218 -0.32 -2.21 25.54
N GLN A 219 -0.77 -1.28 24.71
CA GLN A 219 -1.83 -0.34 25.05
C GLN A 219 -3.24 -0.95 24.95
N LEU A 220 -3.45 -1.86 24.00
CA LEU A 220 -4.71 -2.60 23.83
C LEU A 220 -4.92 -3.58 24.99
N LYS A 221 -3.88 -4.31 25.38
CA LYS A 221 -3.92 -5.28 26.49
C LYS A 221 -4.33 -4.64 27.81
N LYS A 222 -3.84 -3.43 28.10
CA LYS A 222 -4.23 -2.67 29.31
C LYS A 222 -5.75 -2.47 29.44
N ALA A 223 -6.49 -2.49 28.34
CA ALA A 223 -7.94 -2.31 28.38
C ALA A 223 -8.74 -3.56 28.00
N TYR A 224 -8.08 -4.65 27.62
CA TYR A 224 -8.73 -5.93 27.37
C TYR A 224 -8.15 -7.02 28.27
N ASN A 225 -8.84 -7.29 29.38
CA ASN A 225 -8.36 -8.13 30.47
C ASN A 225 -8.92 -9.56 30.38
N LYS A 226 -8.59 -10.31 29.30
CA LYS A 226 -8.96 -11.73 29.17
C LYS A 226 -7.73 -12.58 28.81
N ARG A 227 -7.46 -13.60 29.63
CA ARG A 227 -6.25 -14.46 29.57
C ARG A 227 -6.08 -15.19 28.23
N ASN A 228 -7.15 -15.80 27.69
CA ASN A 228 -7.08 -16.65 26.48
C ASN A 228 -6.88 -15.88 25.17
N SER A 229 -7.36 -14.64 25.10
CA SER A 229 -7.24 -13.82 23.88
C SER A 229 -5.82 -13.37 23.57
N THR A 230 -4.95 -13.37 24.57
CA THR A 230 -3.57 -12.96 24.37
C THR A 230 -2.88 -13.90 23.37
N LEU A 231 -3.16 -15.20 23.39
CA LEU A 231 -2.51 -16.16 22.48
C LEU A 231 -2.98 -15.96 21.03
N ALA A 232 -4.28 -15.72 20.82
CA ALA A 232 -4.82 -15.52 19.48
C ALA A 232 -4.40 -14.19 18.84
N SER A 233 -4.21 -13.12 19.65
CA SER A 233 -3.66 -11.86 19.13
C SER A 233 -2.21 -12.01 18.68
N TYR A 234 -1.40 -12.77 19.43
CA TYR A 234 -0.02 -13.09 19.05
C TYR A 234 0.03 -13.96 17.80
N GLY A 235 -0.79 -15.02 17.72
CA GLY A 235 -0.91 -15.84 16.52
C GLY A 235 -1.33 -15.05 15.29
N GLY A 236 -2.25 -14.08 15.43
CA GLY A 236 -2.62 -13.18 14.35
C GLY A 236 -1.46 -12.32 13.83
N LEU A 237 -0.64 -11.78 14.73
CA LEU A 237 0.56 -11.05 14.35
C LEU A 237 1.57 -11.94 13.61
N LEU A 238 1.81 -13.17 14.09
CA LEU A 238 2.72 -14.10 13.43
C LEU A 238 2.28 -14.45 12.01
N VAL A 239 0.99 -14.75 11.83
CA VAL A 239 0.42 -15.01 10.50
C VAL A 239 0.58 -13.79 9.60
N THR A 240 0.45 -12.58 10.15
CA THR A 240 0.63 -11.34 9.39
C THR A 240 2.08 -11.15 8.96
N LEU A 241 3.05 -11.41 9.84
CA LEU A 241 4.46 -11.32 9.51
C LEU A 241 4.85 -12.34 8.43
N LEU A 242 4.40 -13.59 8.56
CA LEU A 242 4.60 -14.63 7.55
C LEU A 242 3.99 -14.23 6.21
N LEU A 243 2.73 -13.74 6.23
CA LEU A 243 2.04 -13.29 5.04
C LEU A 243 2.80 -12.15 4.37
N VAL A 244 3.16 -11.10 5.10
CA VAL A 244 3.91 -9.95 4.58
C VAL A 244 5.24 -10.38 3.97
N THR A 245 6.00 -11.24 4.65
CA THR A 245 7.28 -11.73 4.12
C THR A 245 7.08 -12.54 2.83
N PHE A 246 6.07 -13.41 2.79
CA PHE A 246 5.71 -14.14 1.58
C PHE A 246 5.32 -13.20 0.43
N LEU A 247 4.50 -12.18 0.74
CA LEU A 247 4.08 -11.18 -0.24
C LEU A 247 5.25 -10.38 -0.80
N THR A 248 6.19 -10.01 0.05
CA THR A 248 7.41 -9.33 -0.40
C THR A 248 8.22 -10.20 -1.35
N MET A 249 8.28 -11.52 -1.16
CA MET A 249 8.89 -12.44 -2.13
C MET A 249 8.11 -12.53 -3.44
N VAL A 250 6.78 -12.58 -3.38
CA VAL A 250 5.91 -12.57 -4.57
C VAL A 250 6.13 -11.31 -5.38
N ILE A 251 6.16 -10.15 -4.71
CA ILE A 251 6.41 -8.83 -5.30
C ILE A 251 7.75 -8.81 -6.05
N ALA A 252 8.82 -9.26 -5.41
CA ALA A 252 10.12 -9.34 -6.06
C ALA A 252 10.14 -10.35 -7.21
N GLY A 253 9.39 -11.44 -7.12
CA GLY A 253 9.25 -12.41 -8.21
C GLY A 253 8.54 -11.84 -9.45
N ILE A 254 7.61 -10.91 -9.28
CA ILE A 254 6.90 -10.25 -10.40
C ILE A 254 7.78 -9.17 -11.05
N TYR A 255 8.46 -8.35 -10.25
CA TYR A 255 9.17 -7.15 -10.73
C TYR A 255 10.67 -7.38 -11.04
N GLY A 256 11.25 -8.45 -10.52
CA GLY A 256 12.70 -8.61 -10.43
C GLY A 256 13.28 -7.85 -9.22
N ILE A 257 14.45 -8.28 -8.76
CA ILE A 257 15.14 -7.67 -7.60
C ILE A 257 15.64 -6.27 -7.95
N HIS A 258 16.27 -6.11 -9.11
CA HIS A 258 16.84 -4.81 -9.51
C HIS A 258 15.74 -3.80 -9.83
N GLY A 259 14.66 -4.25 -10.46
CA GLY A 259 13.48 -3.42 -10.68
C GLY A 259 12.82 -3.00 -9.36
N ALA A 260 12.61 -3.94 -8.44
CA ALA A 260 12.02 -3.62 -7.13
C ALA A 260 12.92 -2.73 -6.26
N ALA A 261 14.24 -2.74 -6.48
CA ALA A 261 15.16 -1.85 -5.81
C ALA A 261 15.18 -0.43 -6.40
N GLY A 262 14.90 -0.30 -7.70
CA GLY A 262 14.86 0.99 -8.41
C GLY A 262 13.53 1.73 -8.29
N GLU A 263 12.44 1.01 -7.99
CA GLU A 263 11.10 1.59 -7.93
C GLU A 263 10.70 1.92 -6.48
N GLU A 264 10.69 3.20 -6.08
CA GLU A 264 10.37 3.60 -4.69
C GLU A 264 9.00 3.07 -4.22
N MET A 265 8.03 3.01 -5.12
CA MET A 265 6.67 2.56 -4.85
C MET A 265 6.33 1.24 -5.55
N VAL A 266 7.24 0.26 -5.50
CA VAL A 266 7.10 -1.08 -6.14
C VAL A 266 5.69 -1.66 -6.01
N MET A 267 5.07 -1.54 -4.84
CA MET A 267 3.76 -2.13 -4.59
C MET A 267 2.63 -1.48 -5.42
N ILE A 268 2.71 -0.17 -5.69
CA ILE A 268 1.79 0.52 -6.60
C ILE A 268 2.14 0.14 -8.04
N SER A 269 3.42 0.16 -8.37
CA SER A 269 3.89 -0.09 -9.73
C SER A 269 3.56 -1.51 -10.19
N ILE A 270 3.67 -2.54 -9.34
CA ILE A 270 3.23 -3.93 -9.63
C ILE A 270 1.79 -4.00 -10.13
N MET A 271 0.92 -3.12 -9.67
CA MET A 271 -0.48 -3.15 -10.11
C MET A 271 -0.61 -2.85 -11.59
N ARG A 272 0.31 -2.07 -12.17
CA ARG A 272 0.44 -1.87 -13.61
C ARG A 272 0.98 -3.11 -14.35
N TYR A 273 1.49 -4.13 -13.64
CA TYR A 273 2.09 -5.35 -14.21
C TYR A 273 1.20 -6.62 -14.11
N ILE A 274 0.17 -6.61 -13.25
CA ILE A 274 -0.73 -7.76 -13.10
C ILE A 274 -1.88 -7.62 -14.11
N ARG A 275 -1.91 -8.49 -15.14
CA ARG A 275 -3.06 -8.58 -16.04
C ARG A 275 -4.24 -9.23 -15.32
N MET A 276 -5.39 -8.56 -15.31
CA MET A 276 -6.66 -9.15 -14.90
C MET A 276 -7.37 -9.68 -16.17
N PRO A 277 -7.87 -10.93 -16.19
CA PRO A 277 -8.44 -11.55 -17.39
C PRO A 277 -9.83 -11.03 -17.78
N PHE A 278 -10.39 -10.03 -17.08
CA PHE A 278 -11.74 -9.55 -17.30
C PHE A 278 -11.74 -8.15 -17.91
N ASP A 279 -12.18 -8.05 -19.17
CA ASP A 279 -12.43 -6.80 -19.91
C ASP A 279 -13.49 -5.89 -19.24
N ILE A 280 -14.23 -6.39 -18.25
CA ILE A 280 -15.25 -5.65 -17.48
C ILE A 280 -14.62 -4.77 -16.38
N LEU A 281 -13.34 -4.96 -16.05
CA LEU A 281 -12.64 -4.27 -14.97
C LEU A 281 -11.58 -3.28 -15.49
N GLU A 282 -11.87 -2.51 -16.54
CA GLU A 282 -11.05 -1.38 -17.04
C GLU A 282 -10.69 -0.33 -15.95
N ARG A 283 -11.25 -0.44 -14.75
CA ARG A 283 -11.03 0.46 -13.61
C ARG A 283 -10.52 -0.25 -12.34
N PHE A 284 -9.87 -1.41 -12.48
CA PHE A 284 -9.25 -2.10 -11.34
C PHE A 284 -8.25 -1.22 -10.58
N ASP A 285 -7.60 -0.29 -11.27
CA ASP A 285 -6.70 0.71 -10.68
C ASP A 285 -7.38 1.52 -9.58
N MET A 286 -8.66 1.88 -9.72
CA MET A 286 -9.40 2.60 -8.66
C MET A 286 -9.62 1.75 -7.40
N LEU A 287 -9.87 0.45 -7.56
CA LEU A 287 -10.01 -0.47 -6.43
C LEU A 287 -8.68 -0.62 -5.69
N MET A 288 -7.56 -0.59 -6.42
CA MET A 288 -6.22 -0.62 -5.83
C MET A 288 -5.87 0.70 -5.12
N ILE A 289 -6.16 1.86 -5.74
CA ILE A 289 -6.01 3.17 -5.09
C ILE A 289 -6.81 3.21 -3.78
N TRP A 290 -8.03 2.68 -3.80
CA TRP A 290 -8.85 2.57 -2.60
C TRP A 290 -8.24 1.66 -1.53
N PHE A 291 -7.62 0.53 -1.90
CA PHE A 291 -6.87 -0.33 -0.98
C PHE A 291 -5.71 0.43 -0.31
N PHE A 292 -4.89 1.14 -1.10
CA PHE A 292 -3.77 1.94 -0.60
C PHE A 292 -4.23 3.05 0.34
N MET A 293 -5.25 3.80 -0.07
CA MET A 293 -5.85 4.87 0.74
C MET A 293 -6.41 4.36 2.05
N THR A 294 -7.06 3.20 2.02
CA THR A 294 -7.58 2.56 3.23
C THR A 294 -6.44 2.12 4.17
N GLY A 295 -5.32 1.63 3.63
CA GLY A 295 -4.13 1.31 4.43
C GLY A 295 -3.50 2.56 5.09
N CYS A 296 -3.36 3.65 4.34
CA CYS A 296 -2.91 4.94 4.87
C CYS A 296 -3.85 5.48 5.96
N PHE A 297 -5.16 5.41 5.72
CA PHE A 297 -6.18 5.75 6.71
C PHE A 297 -5.98 4.96 8.01
N VAL A 298 -5.79 3.64 7.91
CA VAL A 298 -5.55 2.79 9.09
C VAL A 298 -4.32 3.23 9.86
N LEU A 299 -3.19 3.47 9.18
CA LEU A 299 -1.94 3.88 9.84
C LEU A 299 -2.09 5.21 10.59
N ILE A 300 -2.68 6.21 9.93
CA ILE A 300 -2.88 7.56 10.48
C ILE A 300 -3.90 7.52 11.61
N CYS A 301 -5.08 6.92 11.38
CA CYS A 301 -6.17 6.82 12.36
C CYS A 301 -5.71 6.06 13.62
N ASN A 302 -5.03 4.92 13.45
CA ASN A 302 -4.55 4.11 14.55
C ASN A 302 -3.48 4.84 15.38
N THR A 303 -2.52 5.48 14.71
CA THR A 303 -1.45 6.24 15.41
C THR A 303 -2.01 7.42 16.18
N LEU A 304 -2.90 8.20 15.55
CA LEU A 304 -3.56 9.35 16.17
C LEU A 304 -4.45 8.93 17.34
N PHE A 305 -5.13 7.78 17.24
CA PHE A 305 -5.88 7.18 18.34
C PHE A 305 -4.98 6.90 19.56
N PHE A 306 -3.80 6.31 19.33
CA PHE A 306 -2.85 6.01 20.40
C PHE A 306 -2.16 7.25 20.97
N VAL A 307 -1.99 8.33 20.20
CA VAL A 307 -1.60 9.66 20.72
C VAL A 307 -2.64 10.14 21.74
N GLY A 308 -3.92 10.19 21.35
CA GLY A 308 -5.01 10.64 22.22
C GLY A 308 -5.16 9.77 23.47
N ARG A 309 -4.95 8.45 23.35
CA ARG A 309 -5.00 7.51 24.47
C ARG A 309 -3.83 7.66 25.44
N SER A 310 -2.62 7.84 24.93
CA SER A 310 -1.42 8.05 25.75
C SER A 310 -1.57 9.33 26.56
N TYR A 311 -2.09 10.39 25.94
CA TYR A 311 -2.45 11.63 26.63
C TYR A 311 -3.54 11.42 27.69
N ARG A 312 -4.65 10.74 27.33
CA ARG A 312 -5.78 10.47 28.24
C ARG A 312 -5.34 9.76 29.52
N THR A 313 -4.39 8.85 29.40
CA THR A 313 -3.87 8.07 30.52
C THR A 313 -3.05 8.92 31.50
N ALA A 314 -2.41 10.00 31.03
CA ALA A 314 -1.51 10.83 31.83
C ALA A 314 -2.10 12.16 32.32
N PHE A 315 -2.95 12.80 31.50
CA PHE A 315 -3.47 14.15 31.73
C PHE A 315 -5.00 14.20 31.86
N GLY A 316 -5.69 13.08 31.65
CA GLY A 316 -7.15 12.96 31.77
C GLY A 316 -7.90 13.22 30.45
N GLU A 317 -9.23 13.32 30.53
CA GLU A 317 -10.09 13.42 29.34
C GLU A 317 -10.18 14.85 28.74
N LYS A 318 -9.74 15.87 29.46
CA LYS A 318 -9.84 17.27 29.01
C LYS A 318 -8.80 17.55 27.92
N GLY A 319 -9.20 18.14 26.80
CA GLY A 319 -8.28 18.65 25.77
C GLY A 319 -7.72 17.60 24.80
N ILE A 320 -8.24 16.36 24.78
CA ILE A 320 -7.74 15.31 23.87
C ILE A 320 -7.79 15.74 22.40
N CYS A 321 -8.90 16.34 21.95
CA CYS A 321 -9.03 16.82 20.58
C CYS A 321 -7.93 17.83 20.21
N TRP A 322 -7.61 18.75 21.13
CA TRP A 322 -6.56 19.76 20.92
C TRP A 322 -5.17 19.14 20.83
N VAL A 323 -4.88 18.11 21.63
CA VAL A 323 -3.60 17.39 21.56
C VAL A 323 -3.48 16.58 20.28
N MET A 324 -4.55 15.91 19.87
CA MET A 324 -4.59 15.21 18.58
C MET A 324 -4.41 16.19 17.42
N LEU A 325 -5.06 17.35 17.48
CA LEU A 325 -4.92 18.40 16.47
C LEU A 325 -3.50 18.98 16.45
N ALA A 326 -2.90 19.22 17.62
CA ALA A 326 -1.52 19.66 17.74
C ALA A 326 -0.52 18.63 17.22
N ALA A 327 -0.76 17.34 17.50
CA ALA A 327 0.05 16.25 16.95
C ALA A 327 -0.07 16.16 15.42
N LEU A 328 -1.28 16.34 14.88
CA LEU A 328 -1.52 16.37 13.44
C LEU A 328 -0.84 17.59 12.78
N ALA A 329 -0.97 18.77 13.37
CA ALA A 329 -0.32 19.99 12.89
C ALA A 329 1.21 19.89 12.94
N PHE A 330 1.76 19.33 14.01
CA PHE A 330 3.19 19.04 14.13
C PHE A 330 3.64 18.04 13.05
N ALA A 331 2.89 16.96 12.84
CA ALA A 331 3.20 15.96 11.84
C ALA A 331 3.18 16.53 10.41
N LEU A 332 2.21 17.41 10.11
CA LEU A 332 2.14 18.14 8.84
C LEU A 332 3.31 19.11 8.66
N PHE A 333 3.69 19.84 9.72
CA PHE A 333 4.85 20.73 9.69
C PHE A 333 6.15 19.97 9.41
N VAL A 334 6.34 18.82 10.06
CA VAL A 334 7.48 17.94 9.79
C VAL A 334 7.42 17.44 8.36
N ALA A 335 6.30 16.88 7.91
CA ALA A 335 6.15 16.37 6.54
C ALA A 335 6.42 17.46 5.48
N TYR A 336 5.96 18.69 5.70
CA TYR A 336 6.21 19.83 4.81
C TYR A 336 7.71 20.19 4.70
N ARG A 337 8.48 20.03 5.78
CA ARG A 337 9.90 20.39 5.80
C ARG A 337 10.81 19.35 5.14
N PHE A 338 10.30 18.14 4.88
CA PHE A 338 11.01 17.02 4.26
C PHE A 338 10.50 16.77 2.82
N PRO A 339 11.11 17.39 1.80
CA PRO A 339 10.53 17.43 0.45
C PRO A 339 10.88 16.23 -0.46
N LYS A 340 11.62 15.22 0.00
CA LYS A 340 11.95 14.03 -0.82
C LYS A 340 11.74 12.73 -0.04
N TYR A 341 10.97 11.80 -0.62
CA TYR A 341 10.64 10.51 -0.01
C TYR A 341 11.89 9.68 0.27
N ASP A 342 12.75 9.54 -0.73
CA ASP A 342 14.04 8.84 -0.69
C ASP A 342 14.90 9.14 0.54
N VAL A 343 15.09 10.42 0.83
CA VAL A 343 15.90 10.84 1.98
C VAL A 343 15.13 10.56 3.27
N SER A 344 13.82 10.84 3.26
CA SER A 344 12.96 10.69 4.42
C SER A 344 12.85 9.24 4.88
N ILE A 345 12.64 8.28 3.98
CA ILE A 345 12.49 6.87 4.31
C ILE A 345 13.74 6.32 5.00
N VAL A 346 14.94 6.70 4.56
CA VAL A 346 16.20 6.30 5.20
C VAL A 346 16.29 6.85 6.63
N TRP A 347 16.00 8.15 6.81
CA TRP A 347 15.98 8.76 8.15
C TRP A 347 14.94 8.13 9.06
N PHE A 348 13.76 7.78 8.53
CA PHE A 348 12.69 7.15 9.31
C PHE A 348 13.01 5.72 9.71
N VAL A 349 13.60 4.92 8.81
CA VAL A 349 14.04 3.56 9.12
C VAL A 349 15.15 3.59 10.18
N TRP A 350 16.12 4.51 10.03
CA TRP A 350 17.20 4.67 10.99
C TRP A 350 16.69 5.14 12.36
N TYR A 351 15.85 6.19 12.40
CA TYR A 351 15.18 6.65 13.63
C TYR A 351 14.33 5.53 14.25
N GLY A 352 13.59 4.80 13.42
CA GLY A 352 12.72 3.71 13.82
C GLY A 352 13.50 2.59 14.51
N ALA A 353 14.60 2.15 13.92
CA ALA A 353 15.41 1.05 14.45
C ALA A 353 16.27 1.48 15.65
N CYS A 354 16.90 2.65 15.60
CA CYS A 354 17.86 3.09 16.62
C CYS A 354 17.20 3.73 17.85
N ILE A 355 16.06 4.42 17.67
CA ILE A 355 15.43 5.23 18.72
C ILE A 355 14.03 4.71 19.07
N ASP A 356 13.13 4.61 18.10
CA ASP A 356 11.72 4.27 18.35
C ASP A 356 11.57 2.82 18.89
N LEU A 357 12.27 1.87 18.27
CA LEU A 357 12.20 0.45 18.62
C LEU A 357 12.71 0.16 20.05
N PRO A 358 13.88 0.65 20.50
CA PRO A 358 14.27 0.52 21.90
C PRO A 358 13.28 1.21 22.86
N LEU A 359 12.81 2.42 22.52
CA LEU A 359 11.83 3.14 23.34
C LEU A 359 10.48 2.41 23.43
N SER A 360 10.09 1.65 22.40
CA SER A 360 8.85 0.84 22.39
C SER A 360 8.79 -0.16 23.52
N ILE A 361 9.95 -0.70 23.94
CA ILE A 361 10.08 -1.69 25.01
C ILE A 361 10.41 -1.01 26.34
N VAL A 362 11.32 -0.04 26.35
CA VAL A 362 11.83 0.60 27.56
C VAL A 362 10.74 1.43 28.28
N LEU A 363 9.95 2.24 27.55
CA LEU A 363 8.96 3.13 28.17
C LEU A 363 7.87 2.37 28.96
N PRO A 364 7.25 1.29 28.42
CA PRO A 364 6.30 0.48 29.18
C PRO A 364 6.89 -0.16 30.44
N VAL A 365 8.12 -0.67 30.36
CA VAL A 365 8.81 -1.30 31.50
C VAL A 365 9.10 -0.27 32.59
N LEU A 366 9.59 0.92 32.21
CA LEU A 366 9.83 2.02 33.17
C LEU A 366 8.55 2.50 33.85
N ASP A 367 7.43 2.64 33.12
CA ASP A 367 6.13 2.99 33.70
C ASP A 367 5.69 1.96 34.75
N HIS A 368 5.90 0.66 34.47
CA HIS A 368 5.57 -0.41 35.40
C HIS A 368 6.48 -0.43 36.64
N LEU A 369 7.80 -0.32 36.48
CA LEU A 369 8.76 -0.30 37.58
C LEU A 369 8.51 0.88 38.53
N MET A 370 8.18 2.06 37.98
CA MET A 370 7.81 3.23 38.79
C MET A 370 6.52 3.03 39.57
N LYS A 371 5.55 2.27 39.03
CA LYS A 371 4.30 1.91 39.73
C LYS A 371 4.54 0.89 40.84
N GLN A 372 5.31 -0.18 40.59
CA GLN A 372 5.62 -1.20 41.59
C GLN A 372 6.36 -0.63 42.81
N ARG A 373 7.42 0.17 42.58
CA ARG A 373 8.22 0.78 43.65
C ARG A 373 7.36 1.59 44.64
N LYS A 374 6.23 2.16 44.17
CA LYS A 374 5.32 2.93 45.03
C LYS A 374 4.31 2.04 45.77
N VAL A 375 3.83 0.95 45.19
CA VAL A 375 2.99 -0.05 45.90
C VAL A 375 3.74 -0.60 47.10
N ASP A 376 5.03 -0.89 46.95
CA ASP A 376 5.87 -1.39 48.04
C ASP A 376 6.15 -0.31 49.10
N SER A 377 6.39 0.94 48.68
CA SER A 377 6.53 2.07 49.62
C SER A 377 5.21 2.41 50.35
N GLY A 378 4.08 2.26 49.67
CA GLY A 378 2.74 2.50 50.18
C GLY A 378 2.32 1.42 51.16
N LYS A 379 2.53 0.13 50.82
CA LYS A 379 2.35 -1.00 51.75
C LYS A 379 3.19 -0.85 53.01
N LYS A 380 4.48 -0.46 52.90
CA LYS A 380 5.32 -0.18 54.08
C LYS A 380 4.82 0.99 54.93
N LYS A 381 4.10 1.97 54.34
CA LYS A 381 3.46 3.08 55.07
C LYS A 381 2.12 2.67 55.69
N THR A 382 1.37 1.80 55.02
CA THR A 382 0.07 1.27 55.49
C THR A 382 0.26 0.21 56.56
N GLU A 383 1.28 -0.64 56.50
CA GLU A 383 1.66 -1.56 57.59
C GLU A 383 2.10 -0.78 58.83
N ARG A 384 2.80 0.36 58.68
CA ARG A 384 3.12 1.27 59.79
C ARG A 384 1.94 2.12 60.30
N MET A 385 0.86 2.23 59.53
CA MET A 385 -0.39 2.94 59.93
C MET A 385 -1.49 1.98 60.39
N MET A 386 -1.41 0.68 60.08
CA MET A 386 -2.30 -0.37 60.60
C MET A 386 -2.01 -0.74 62.06
N ASP A 387 -1.03 -0.09 62.70
CA ASP A 387 -0.91 0.01 64.16
C ASP A 387 -1.62 1.22 64.78
N ARG A 388 -2.30 2.06 63.99
CA ARG A 388 -3.14 3.16 64.49
C ARG A 388 -4.41 3.36 63.66
N LYS A 389 -5.48 2.74 64.17
CA LYS A 389 -6.91 3.09 63.99
C LYS A 389 -7.69 2.48 62.80
N THR A 390 -8.42 1.42 63.18
CA THR A 390 -9.89 1.27 63.10
C THR A 390 -10.62 1.38 61.75
N TRP A 391 -11.06 0.21 61.30
CA TRP A 391 -12.48 -0.13 61.01
C TRP A 391 -13.51 1.01 61.17
N LYS A 392 -13.89 1.68 60.08
CA LYS A 392 -15.27 2.14 59.75
C LYS A 392 -15.29 2.93 58.43
N LYS A 393 -16.42 2.81 57.72
CA LYS A 393 -16.77 3.39 56.39
C LYS A 393 -16.19 2.68 55.16
N ASN A 394 -16.69 1.49 54.87
CA ASN A 394 -16.53 0.88 53.54
C ASN A 394 -17.82 0.78 52.70
N ASP A 395 -18.96 1.30 53.18
CA ASP A 395 -20.22 1.20 52.41
C ASP A 395 -20.54 2.44 51.55
N SER A 396 -20.19 3.65 52.00
CA SER A 396 -20.55 4.88 51.29
C SER A 396 -19.69 5.15 50.03
N ARG A 397 -18.59 4.41 49.83
CA ARG A 397 -17.72 4.50 48.64
C ARG A 397 -18.25 3.68 47.46
N LYS A 398 -18.90 2.54 47.71
CA LYS A 398 -19.48 1.68 46.66
C LYS A 398 -20.67 2.32 45.97
N HIS A 399 -21.49 3.09 46.69
CA HIS A 399 -22.67 3.76 46.12
C HIS A 399 -22.31 4.92 45.18
N ARG A 400 -21.33 5.78 45.58
CA ARG A 400 -20.84 6.88 44.72
C ARG A 400 -20.11 6.40 43.46
N MET A 401 -19.47 5.22 43.51
CA MET A 401 -18.87 4.61 42.32
C MET A 401 -19.92 4.03 41.35
N LYS A 402 -21.05 3.52 41.85
CA LYS A 402 -22.17 3.06 41.00
C LYS A 402 -22.89 4.22 40.29
N GLU A 403 -23.10 5.35 40.96
CA GLU A 403 -23.70 6.55 40.34
C GLU A 403 -22.81 7.17 39.25
N ARG A 404 -21.49 7.17 39.44
CA ARG A 404 -20.53 7.61 38.41
C ARG A 404 -20.52 6.69 37.18
N ARG A 405 -20.76 5.38 37.36
CA ARG A 405 -20.92 4.41 36.26
C ARG A 405 -22.23 4.64 35.48
N GLN A 406 -23.33 5.00 36.14
CA GLN A 406 -24.61 5.31 35.47
C GLN A 406 -24.60 6.65 34.71
N ARG A 407 -23.88 7.68 35.19
CA ARG A 407 -23.74 8.95 34.46
C ARG A 407 -22.89 8.83 33.20
N ARG A 408 -21.90 7.92 33.16
CA ARG A 408 -21.12 7.61 31.94
C ARG A 408 -21.96 6.91 30.87
N LYS A 409 -22.92 6.07 31.26
CA LYS A 409 -23.86 5.39 30.35
C LYS A 409 -24.87 6.33 29.67
N ARG A 410 -25.13 7.53 30.22
CA ARG A 410 -26.07 8.51 29.63
C ARG A 410 -25.43 9.45 28.58
N LYS A 411 -24.10 9.41 28.40
CA LYS A 411 -23.36 10.28 27.45
C LYS A 411 -22.82 9.54 26.22
N GLN A 412 -23.23 8.30 26.01
CA GLN A 412 -22.78 7.49 24.89
C GLN A 412 -24.00 7.27 23.98
N LYS A 413 -24.24 8.23 23.08
CA LYS A 413 -25.23 8.04 22.02
C LYS A 413 -24.65 7.04 21.02
N GLY A 414 -25.41 5.98 20.75
CA GLY A 414 -25.14 5.04 19.67
C GLY A 414 -25.06 5.77 18.33
N LEU A 415 -24.52 5.09 17.31
CA LEU A 415 -24.43 5.66 15.98
C LEU A 415 -25.85 5.91 15.46
N THR A 416 -26.23 7.16 15.22
CA THR A 416 -27.54 7.48 14.63
C THR A 416 -27.59 6.93 13.21
N VAL A 417 -28.78 6.57 12.74
CA VAL A 417 -29.00 6.14 11.35
C VAL A 417 -28.43 7.19 10.37
N THR A 418 -28.48 8.47 10.75
CA THR A 418 -27.85 9.61 10.09
C THR A 418 -26.32 9.52 9.98
N GLU A 419 -25.62 9.04 11.01
CA GLU A 419 -24.16 8.86 10.99
C GLU A 419 -23.74 7.65 10.11
N LYS A 420 -24.56 6.59 10.05
CA LYS A 420 -24.36 5.48 9.10
C LYS A 420 -24.56 5.96 7.66
N ILE A 421 -25.65 6.68 7.41
CA ILE A 421 -25.97 7.25 6.09
C ILE A 421 -24.91 8.27 5.67
N CYS A 422 -24.43 9.14 6.57
CA CYS A 422 -23.31 10.05 6.27
C CYS A 422 -22.02 9.28 5.95
N MET A 423 -21.67 8.20 6.65
CA MET A 423 -20.50 7.40 6.26
C MET A 423 -20.65 6.76 4.88
N TRP A 424 -21.83 6.23 4.52
CA TRP A 424 -22.08 5.62 3.21
C TRP A 424 -22.18 6.66 2.09
N ILE A 425 -22.87 7.78 2.32
CA ILE A 425 -22.96 8.91 1.39
C ILE A 425 -21.59 9.55 1.21
N PHE A 426 -20.77 9.69 2.26
CA PHE A 426 -19.45 10.30 2.14
C PHE A 426 -18.41 9.35 1.54
N ALA A 427 -18.50 8.04 1.78
CA ALA A 427 -17.75 7.05 1.01
C ALA A 427 -18.15 7.08 -0.48
N GLY A 428 -19.43 7.27 -0.79
CA GLY A 428 -19.93 7.48 -2.15
C GLY A 428 -19.50 8.81 -2.77
N CYS A 429 -19.57 9.92 -2.03
CA CYS A 429 -19.14 11.25 -2.48
C CYS A 429 -17.62 11.34 -2.63
N PHE A 430 -16.84 10.58 -1.84
CA PHE A 430 -15.40 10.49 -2.01
C PHE A 430 -15.03 9.72 -3.29
N VAL A 431 -15.79 8.68 -3.65
CA VAL A 431 -15.71 8.06 -4.98
C VAL A 431 -16.05 9.11 -6.06
N CYS A 432 -17.09 9.93 -5.85
CA CYS A 432 -17.42 10.99 -6.81
C CYS A 432 -16.35 12.09 -6.91
N ILE A 433 -15.70 12.51 -5.82
CA ILE A 433 -14.65 13.56 -5.83
C ILE A 433 -13.33 13.03 -6.40
N VAL A 434 -13.02 11.74 -6.19
CA VAL A 434 -11.90 11.07 -6.89
C VAL A 434 -12.21 10.89 -8.38
N LEU A 435 -13.49 10.72 -8.74
CA LEU A 435 -13.94 10.66 -10.14
C LEU A 435 -14.07 12.04 -10.81
N THR A 436 -14.20 13.12 -10.03
CA THR A 436 -14.23 14.49 -10.51
C THR A 436 -13.01 15.24 -9.98
N GLY A 437 -11.85 14.99 -10.59
CA GLY A 437 -10.67 15.82 -10.35
C GLY A 437 -11.02 17.29 -10.54
N CYS A 438 -10.84 18.11 -9.51
CA CYS A 438 -10.91 19.57 -9.63
C CYS A 438 -9.67 20.07 -10.38
N GLY A 439 -9.65 19.86 -11.69
CA GLY A 439 -8.88 20.63 -12.65
C GLY A 439 -9.87 21.29 -13.59
N SER A 440 -9.73 22.59 -13.84
CA SER A 440 -10.50 23.35 -14.82
C SER A 440 -10.17 22.98 -16.27
N ASP A 441 -9.78 21.73 -16.51
CA ASP A 441 -9.22 21.24 -17.77
C ASP A 441 -9.54 19.74 -17.96
N MET A 442 -10.70 19.28 -17.47
CA MET A 442 -11.30 18.03 -17.94
C MET A 442 -11.73 18.23 -19.39
N ARG A 443 -10.81 17.99 -20.33
CA ARG A 443 -11.14 17.86 -21.75
C ARG A 443 -12.00 16.59 -21.91
N ASN A 444 -13.12 16.73 -22.60
CA ASN A 444 -14.09 15.64 -22.77
C ASN A 444 -13.46 14.45 -23.51
N VAL A 445 -13.98 13.24 -23.29
CA VAL A 445 -13.56 11.99 -23.99
C VAL A 445 -13.54 12.15 -25.52
N GLU A 446 -14.36 13.07 -26.06
CA GLU A 446 -14.47 13.42 -27.49
C GLU A 446 -13.26 14.23 -28.03
N GLN A 447 -12.38 14.74 -27.16
CA GLN A 447 -11.16 15.48 -27.55
C GLN A 447 -9.89 14.62 -27.47
N ARG A 448 -10.02 13.31 -27.22
CA ARG A 448 -8.90 12.39 -27.04
C ARG A 448 -9.01 11.21 -28.01
N ASP A 449 -7.96 11.00 -28.78
CA ASP A 449 -7.84 9.84 -29.67
C ASP A 449 -7.05 8.73 -28.97
N TYR A 450 -7.42 7.47 -29.20
CA TYR A 450 -6.82 6.32 -28.55
C TYR A 450 -6.06 5.47 -29.55
N ALA A 451 -4.74 5.36 -29.36
CA ALA A 451 -3.90 4.45 -30.11
C ALA A 451 -4.10 3.01 -29.59
N THR A 452 -4.29 2.08 -30.50
CA THR A 452 -4.52 0.65 -30.25
C THR A 452 -3.36 -0.22 -30.70
N MET A 453 -2.54 0.26 -31.63
CA MET A 453 -1.33 -0.38 -32.12
C MET A 453 -0.22 0.66 -32.25
N LEU A 454 0.99 0.27 -31.85
CA LEU A 454 2.18 1.09 -31.99
C LEU A 454 3.26 0.25 -32.67
N MET A 455 3.70 0.67 -33.85
CA MET A 455 4.78 0.05 -34.58
C MET A 455 5.96 1.00 -34.66
N VAL A 456 7.17 0.48 -34.44
CA VAL A 456 8.41 1.24 -34.41
C VAL A 456 9.36 0.72 -35.48
N SER A 457 9.82 1.64 -36.33
CA SER A 457 10.91 1.45 -37.28
C SER A 457 11.93 2.58 -37.11
N LYS A 458 13.01 2.53 -37.89
CA LYS A 458 14.09 3.52 -37.86
C LYS A 458 13.75 4.67 -38.80
N GLY A 459 13.75 5.89 -38.28
CA GLY A 459 13.50 7.09 -39.09
C GLY A 459 14.70 7.50 -39.93
N GLU A 460 14.44 8.29 -40.99
CA GLU A 460 15.46 8.87 -41.85
C GLU A 460 16.11 10.09 -41.22
N LYS A 461 15.31 10.95 -40.56
CA LYS A 461 15.78 12.19 -39.92
C LYS A 461 15.84 12.12 -38.41
N MET A 462 14.89 11.40 -37.82
CA MET A 462 14.75 11.21 -36.37
C MET A 462 15.02 9.75 -36.01
N PRO A 463 15.40 9.43 -34.76
CA PRO A 463 15.78 8.08 -34.37
C PRO A 463 14.66 7.05 -34.58
N TYR A 464 13.39 7.46 -34.43
CA TYR A 464 12.25 6.56 -34.55
C TYR A 464 11.25 7.05 -35.60
N HIS A 465 10.76 6.13 -36.42
CA HIS A 465 9.57 6.29 -37.24
C HIS A 465 8.46 5.43 -36.62
N ILE A 466 7.42 6.09 -36.09
CA ILE A 466 6.35 5.43 -35.35
C ILE A 466 5.07 5.45 -36.19
N TYR A 467 4.47 4.27 -36.37
CA TYR A 467 3.15 4.08 -36.97
C TYR A 467 2.12 3.78 -35.87
N LEU A 468 1.02 4.51 -35.88
CA LEU A 468 -0.06 4.45 -34.91
C LEU A 468 -1.34 3.97 -35.58
N GLY A 469 -1.93 2.88 -35.06
CA GLY A 469 -3.33 2.55 -35.32
C GLY A 469 -4.22 3.32 -34.35
N VAL A 470 -5.07 4.21 -34.87
CA VAL A 470 -6.00 5.02 -34.05
C VAL A 470 -7.45 4.66 -34.42
N ALA A 471 -8.24 4.30 -33.40
CA ALA A 471 -9.64 3.93 -33.60
C ALA A 471 -10.50 5.12 -34.05
N LYS A 472 -11.36 4.93 -35.06
CA LYS A 472 -12.34 5.95 -35.47
C LYS A 472 -13.48 6.10 -34.47
N GLU A 473 -13.88 7.36 -34.22
CA GLU A 473 -15.13 7.69 -33.53
C GLU A 473 -16.34 7.20 -34.35
N HIS A 474 -17.19 6.40 -33.72
CA HIS A 474 -18.32 5.77 -34.39
C HIS A 474 -19.54 6.71 -34.41
N ARG A 475 -20.16 6.89 -35.58
CA ARG A 475 -21.53 7.42 -35.66
C ARG A 475 -22.51 6.24 -35.53
N VAL A 476 -23.57 6.42 -34.75
CA VAL A 476 -24.58 5.37 -34.52
C VAL A 476 -25.15 4.89 -35.87
N GLY A 477 -24.84 3.65 -36.27
CA GLY A 477 -25.39 3.00 -37.47
C GLY A 477 -24.38 2.41 -38.47
N GLU A 478 -23.07 2.63 -38.31
CA GLU A 478 -22.04 2.00 -39.16
C GLU A 478 -21.63 0.61 -38.66
N GLN A 479 -21.18 -0.28 -39.55
CA GLN A 479 -20.60 -1.57 -39.17
C GLN A 479 -19.07 -1.48 -39.13
N SER A 480 -18.52 -1.94 -38.00
CA SER A 480 -17.11 -2.13 -37.68
C SER A 480 -16.26 -0.88 -37.40
N GLN A 481 -15.45 -0.98 -36.35
CA GLN A 481 -14.40 -0.02 -35.99
C GLN A 481 -13.23 -0.19 -36.98
N VAL A 482 -13.07 0.74 -37.92
CA VAL A 482 -11.88 0.80 -38.79
C VAL A 482 -10.86 1.72 -38.13
N GLU A 483 -9.60 1.31 -38.06
CA GLU A 483 -8.50 2.15 -37.57
C GLU A 483 -7.93 2.98 -38.72
N ASN A 484 -7.50 4.21 -38.42
CA ASN A 484 -6.62 4.95 -39.32
C ASN A 484 -5.17 4.70 -38.89
N ILE A 485 -4.30 4.48 -39.86
CA ILE A 485 -2.87 4.45 -39.63
C ILE A 485 -2.32 5.84 -39.83
N TYR A 486 -1.55 6.31 -38.85
CA TYR A 486 -0.80 7.56 -38.93
C TYR A 486 0.66 7.29 -38.69
N ASP A 487 1.54 7.93 -39.44
CA ASP A 487 2.98 7.77 -39.31
C ASP A 487 3.67 9.09 -38.93
N PHE A 488 4.67 9.00 -38.06
CA PHE A 488 5.40 10.16 -37.53
C PHE A 488 6.87 9.83 -37.33
N GLU A 489 7.77 10.69 -37.80
CA GLU A 489 9.19 10.67 -37.42
C GLU A 489 9.41 11.49 -36.15
N VAL A 490 9.92 10.85 -35.10
CA VAL A 490 9.99 11.45 -33.75
C VAL A 490 11.27 11.06 -33.02
N GLU A 491 11.70 11.93 -32.11
CA GLU A 491 12.83 11.64 -31.22
C GLU A 491 12.44 10.68 -30.10
N ASN A 492 11.21 10.82 -29.60
CA ASN A 492 10.71 10.13 -28.41
C ASN A 492 9.15 10.13 -28.40
N LEU A 493 8.53 9.28 -27.57
CA LEU A 493 7.07 9.18 -27.39
C LEU A 493 6.43 10.49 -26.88
N THR A 494 7.20 11.36 -26.22
CA THR A 494 6.68 12.65 -25.77
C THR A 494 6.50 13.61 -26.94
N THR A 495 7.50 13.69 -27.82
CA THR A 495 7.41 14.46 -29.07
C THR A 495 6.32 13.92 -29.99
N LEU A 496 6.06 12.61 -29.98
CA LEU A 496 4.93 12.02 -30.70
C LEU A 496 3.58 12.59 -30.24
N GLN A 497 3.34 12.65 -28.93
CA GLN A 497 2.09 13.19 -28.38
C GLN A 497 1.93 14.68 -28.73
N ASP A 498 3.01 15.46 -28.62
CA ASP A 498 3.01 16.89 -28.92
C ASP A 498 2.75 17.16 -30.41
N ILE A 499 3.40 16.41 -31.31
CA ILE A 499 3.21 16.52 -32.76
C ILE A 499 1.79 16.08 -33.15
N TYR A 500 1.27 15.01 -32.54
CA TYR A 500 -0.09 14.55 -32.78
C TYR A 500 -1.12 15.62 -32.37
N GLU A 501 -0.97 16.24 -31.19
CA GLU A 501 -1.86 17.32 -30.71
C GLU A 501 -1.81 18.53 -31.67
N GLN A 502 -0.62 18.90 -32.15
CA GLN A 502 -0.47 19.99 -33.12
C GLN A 502 -1.12 19.68 -34.49
N CYS A 503 -0.98 18.45 -34.98
CA CYS A 503 -1.51 18.06 -36.29
C CYS A 503 -3.03 17.81 -36.28
N ARG A 504 -3.57 17.28 -35.19
CA ARG A 504 -4.97 16.80 -35.12
C ARG A 504 -5.86 17.64 -34.22
N GLY A 505 -5.29 18.49 -33.37
CA GLY A 505 -6.05 19.27 -32.38
C GLY A 505 -6.72 18.42 -31.30
N LYS A 506 -6.30 17.16 -31.16
CA LYS A 506 -6.78 16.18 -30.18
C LYS A 506 -5.60 15.58 -29.42
N ASP A 507 -5.81 15.29 -28.14
CA ASP A 507 -4.79 14.66 -27.30
C ASP A 507 -4.66 13.17 -27.68
N LEU A 508 -3.43 12.68 -27.84
CA LEU A 508 -3.17 11.26 -28.11
C LEU A 508 -3.02 10.49 -26.79
N SER A 509 -3.89 9.52 -26.56
CA SER A 509 -3.67 8.51 -25.54
C SER A 509 -3.08 7.23 -26.11
N ILE A 510 -2.03 6.74 -25.47
CA ILE A 510 -1.41 5.44 -25.77
C ILE A 510 -1.76 4.37 -24.74
N ALA A 511 -2.73 4.65 -23.86
CA ALA A 511 -3.16 3.74 -22.81
C ALA A 511 -3.83 2.47 -23.33
N HIS A 512 -4.39 2.53 -24.54
CA HIS A 512 -5.11 1.43 -25.17
C HIS A 512 -4.25 0.64 -26.17
N VAL A 513 -2.93 0.87 -26.21
CA VAL A 513 -2.03 0.12 -27.09
C VAL A 513 -2.03 -1.35 -26.67
N LYS A 514 -2.53 -2.21 -27.56
CA LYS A 514 -2.71 -3.65 -27.34
C LYS A 514 -1.48 -4.47 -27.66
N ALA A 515 -0.61 -3.97 -28.55
CA ALA A 515 0.65 -4.59 -28.92
C ALA A 515 1.63 -3.57 -29.49
N VAL A 516 2.92 -3.85 -29.28
CA VAL A 516 4.03 -3.08 -29.84
C VAL A 516 4.71 -3.95 -30.88
N LEU A 517 4.83 -3.43 -32.09
CA LEU A 517 5.47 -4.12 -33.20
C LEU A 517 6.82 -3.48 -33.46
N TRP A 518 7.85 -4.31 -33.45
CA TRP A 518 9.23 -3.88 -33.59
C TRP A 518 9.80 -4.37 -34.93
N ASP A 519 10.17 -3.44 -35.80
CA ASP A 519 10.71 -3.76 -37.12
C ASP A 519 12.10 -4.41 -37.02
N MET A 520 12.20 -5.69 -37.42
CA MET A 520 13.46 -6.42 -37.41
C MET A 520 14.42 -6.00 -38.52
N GLN A 521 13.93 -5.44 -39.62
CA GLN A 521 14.82 -5.03 -40.72
C GLN A 521 15.57 -3.75 -40.36
N ALA A 522 14.90 -2.87 -39.61
CA ALA A 522 15.48 -1.62 -39.13
C ALA A 522 16.38 -1.79 -37.89
N PHE A 523 16.11 -2.82 -37.08
CA PHE A 523 16.76 -3.02 -35.78
C PHE A 523 17.14 -4.50 -35.56
N GLU A 524 18.44 -4.76 -35.42
CA GLU A 524 18.97 -6.13 -35.34
C GLU A 524 19.16 -6.63 -33.90
N SER A 525 19.32 -5.72 -32.92
CA SER A 525 19.70 -6.06 -31.54
C SER A 525 18.66 -5.64 -30.50
N ILE A 526 18.70 -6.28 -29.32
CA ILE A 526 17.94 -5.80 -28.14
C ILE A 526 18.47 -4.46 -27.63
N GLU A 527 19.73 -4.12 -27.89
CA GLU A 527 20.33 -2.85 -27.48
C GLU A 527 19.63 -1.69 -28.19
N ASP A 528 19.26 -1.87 -29.46
CA ASP A 528 18.48 -0.90 -30.23
C ASP A 528 17.07 -0.68 -29.63
N MET A 529 16.46 -1.73 -29.09
CA MET A 529 15.18 -1.64 -28.37
C MET A 529 15.32 -1.00 -26.99
N THR A 530 16.51 -1.04 -26.37
CA THR A 530 16.66 -0.80 -24.94
C THR A 530 16.25 0.63 -24.56
N ALA A 531 16.71 1.63 -25.32
CA ALA A 531 16.35 3.03 -25.07
C ALA A 531 14.83 3.25 -25.19
N PHE A 532 14.22 2.70 -26.23
CA PHE A 532 12.77 2.81 -26.45
C PHE A 532 11.97 2.09 -25.36
N LEU A 533 12.36 0.88 -24.96
CA LEU A 533 11.70 0.12 -23.90
C LEU A 533 11.77 0.82 -22.54
N TYR A 534 12.88 1.48 -22.22
CA TYR A 534 12.98 2.31 -21.01
C TYR A 534 12.07 3.54 -21.08
N GLU A 535 11.94 4.14 -22.26
CA GLU A 535 10.99 5.24 -22.47
C GLU A 535 9.54 4.77 -22.29
N MET A 536 9.20 3.59 -22.82
CA MET A 536 7.90 2.97 -22.63
C MET A 536 7.63 2.63 -21.16
N ASP A 537 8.64 2.18 -20.39
CA ASP A 537 8.51 1.91 -18.95
C ASP A 537 8.28 3.18 -18.12
N ALA A 538 8.90 4.28 -18.55
CA ALA A 538 8.76 5.59 -17.95
C ALA A 538 7.41 6.25 -18.30
N ASN A 539 6.78 5.85 -19.41
CA ASN A 539 5.47 6.35 -19.80
C ASN A 539 4.35 5.64 -19.04
N GLU A 540 3.54 6.41 -18.33
CA GLU A 540 2.52 5.87 -17.43
C GLU A 540 1.27 5.33 -18.11
N GLU A 541 1.00 5.78 -19.33
CA GLU A 541 -0.15 5.32 -20.09
C GLU A 541 0.08 3.88 -20.59
N ILE A 542 1.32 3.51 -20.91
CA ILE A 542 1.61 2.21 -21.50
C ILE A 542 1.58 1.13 -20.41
N ALA A 543 0.71 0.14 -20.60
CA ALA A 543 0.74 -1.05 -19.78
C ALA A 543 2.08 -1.78 -19.96
N LYS A 544 2.84 -2.00 -18.88
CA LYS A 544 4.08 -2.82 -18.92
C LYS A 544 3.82 -4.27 -19.32
N THR A 545 2.56 -4.67 -19.29
CA THR A 545 2.08 -5.94 -19.82
C THR A 545 1.74 -5.88 -21.30
N CYS A 546 2.12 -4.85 -22.05
CA CYS A 546 1.89 -4.81 -23.49
C CYS A 546 2.83 -5.84 -24.18
N PRO A 547 2.32 -6.72 -25.06
CA PRO A 547 3.13 -7.68 -25.80
C PRO A 547 4.01 -6.96 -26.83
N VAL A 548 5.26 -7.40 -26.94
CA VAL A 548 6.21 -6.88 -27.94
C VAL A 548 6.52 -7.99 -28.93
N LEU A 549 6.16 -7.76 -30.19
CA LEU A 549 6.33 -8.70 -31.30
C LEU A 549 7.35 -8.14 -32.30
N LEU A 550 8.24 -9.01 -32.76
CA LEU A 550 9.20 -8.71 -33.80
C LEU A 550 8.54 -8.88 -35.17
N LEU A 551 8.53 -7.84 -36.00
CA LEU A 551 7.91 -7.85 -37.32
C LEU A 551 8.98 -8.06 -38.40
N GLU A 552 8.84 -9.10 -39.22
CA GLU A 552 9.80 -9.39 -40.30
C GLU A 552 9.46 -8.67 -41.62
N GLN A 553 8.17 -8.41 -41.87
CA GLN A 553 7.66 -7.88 -43.14
C GLN A 553 6.77 -6.65 -42.88
N MET A 554 7.41 -5.49 -42.80
CA MET A 554 6.75 -4.20 -42.52
C MET A 554 5.73 -3.80 -43.59
N ASP A 555 6.11 -3.80 -44.87
CA ASP A 555 5.25 -3.34 -45.97
C ASP A 555 3.98 -4.18 -46.09
N ASP A 556 4.12 -5.50 -45.93
CA ASP A 556 3.02 -6.44 -45.94
C ASP A 556 2.04 -6.21 -44.76
N TRP A 557 2.59 -5.83 -43.60
CA TRP A 557 1.79 -5.52 -42.41
C TRP A 557 1.03 -4.21 -42.56
N LEU A 558 1.68 -3.15 -43.05
CA LEU A 558 1.03 -1.86 -43.28
C LEU A 558 -0.11 -2.00 -44.29
N THR A 559 0.12 -2.71 -45.40
CA THR A 559 -0.93 -2.99 -46.40
C THR A 559 -2.11 -3.73 -45.78
N TYR A 560 -1.85 -4.75 -44.96
CA TYR A 560 -2.91 -5.48 -44.26
C TYR A 560 -3.67 -4.60 -43.27
N ALA A 561 -2.94 -3.76 -42.53
CA ALA A 561 -3.50 -2.90 -41.50
C ALA A 561 -4.39 -1.81 -42.09
N GLU A 562 -4.08 -1.29 -43.28
CA GLU A 562 -4.91 -0.32 -44.01
C GLU A 562 -6.21 -0.96 -44.55
N ASP A 563 -6.13 -2.21 -45.00
CA ASP A 563 -7.25 -2.96 -45.58
C ASP A 563 -8.11 -3.71 -44.53
N ALA A 564 -7.69 -3.70 -43.26
CA ALA A 564 -8.33 -4.48 -42.20
C ALA A 564 -9.73 -3.95 -41.84
N GLN A 565 -10.73 -4.84 -41.90
CA GLN A 565 -12.10 -4.54 -41.45
C GLN A 565 -12.29 -4.58 -39.93
N THR A 566 -11.30 -5.10 -39.21
CA THR A 566 -11.25 -5.16 -37.75
C THR A 566 -10.11 -4.28 -37.23
N PRO A 567 -10.25 -3.64 -36.05
CA PRO A 567 -9.18 -2.87 -35.44
C PRO A 567 -7.91 -3.72 -35.34
N VAL A 568 -6.80 -3.22 -35.87
CA VAL A 568 -5.55 -3.97 -36.00
C VAL A 568 -5.01 -4.32 -34.62
N GLY A 569 -5.14 -3.43 -33.64
CA GLY A 569 -4.81 -3.73 -32.25
C GLY A 569 -5.61 -4.91 -31.68
N THR A 570 -6.90 -5.03 -32.02
CA THR A 570 -7.75 -6.15 -31.57
C THR A 570 -7.33 -7.45 -32.24
N TYR A 571 -7.05 -7.41 -33.55
CA TYR A 571 -6.54 -8.56 -34.29
C TYR A 571 -5.24 -9.12 -33.68
N VAL A 572 -4.28 -8.24 -33.35
CA VAL A 572 -3.03 -8.68 -32.70
C VAL A 572 -3.29 -9.23 -31.30
N SER A 573 -4.18 -8.60 -30.53
CA SER A 573 -4.56 -9.09 -29.19
C SER A 573 -5.14 -10.51 -29.25
N ASP A 574 -6.00 -10.79 -30.23
CA ASP A 574 -6.61 -12.12 -30.42
C ASP A 574 -5.55 -13.16 -30.81
N LEU A 575 -4.59 -12.79 -31.67
CA LEU A 575 -3.45 -13.64 -32.01
C LEU A 575 -2.58 -13.97 -30.79
N VAL A 576 -2.31 -12.97 -29.95
CA VAL A 576 -1.54 -13.15 -28.70
C VAL A 576 -2.28 -14.07 -27.75
N GLN A 577 -3.60 -13.89 -27.58
CA GLN A 577 -4.41 -14.74 -26.70
C GLN A 577 -4.48 -16.19 -27.20
N ALA A 578 -4.62 -16.39 -28.52
CA ALA A 578 -4.58 -17.71 -29.13
C ALA A 578 -3.22 -18.39 -28.93
N PHE A 579 -2.12 -17.66 -29.08
CA PHE A 579 -0.77 -18.18 -28.84
C PHE A 579 -0.53 -18.55 -27.37
N ASP A 580 -0.95 -17.66 -26.45
CA ASP A 580 -0.79 -17.83 -24.99
C ASP A 580 -1.52 -19.07 -24.45
N SER A 581 -2.57 -19.54 -25.14
CA SER A 581 -3.31 -20.77 -24.77
C SER A 581 -2.50 -22.05 -25.02
N GLY A 582 -1.45 -21.99 -25.85
CA GLY A 582 -0.67 -23.14 -26.34
C GLY A 582 0.53 -23.56 -25.47
N ASN A 583 0.53 -23.28 -24.16
CA ASN A 583 1.65 -23.53 -23.23
C ASN A 583 2.94 -22.70 -23.52
N LYS A 584 2.86 -21.72 -24.41
CA LYS A 584 3.92 -20.74 -24.70
C LYS A 584 3.33 -19.36 -24.53
N ARG A 585 4.14 -18.36 -24.18
CA ARG A 585 3.66 -17.01 -23.92
C ARG A 585 4.43 -15.98 -24.74
N VAL A 586 3.72 -15.00 -25.27
CA VAL A 586 4.34 -13.84 -25.93
C VAL A 586 5.03 -12.96 -24.88
N PRO A 587 6.32 -12.60 -25.04
CA PRO A 587 6.98 -11.72 -24.08
C PRO A 587 6.41 -10.30 -24.11
N TRP A 588 6.29 -9.71 -22.94
CA TRP A 588 5.79 -8.33 -22.77
C TRP A 588 6.95 -7.37 -22.52
N ILE A 589 6.69 -6.06 -22.58
CA ILE A 589 7.69 -5.01 -22.26
C ILE A 589 8.45 -5.34 -20.96
N LYS A 590 7.74 -5.74 -19.90
CA LYS A 590 8.35 -6.14 -18.63
C LYS A 590 9.35 -7.28 -18.73
N ASP A 591 9.13 -8.24 -19.64
CA ASP A 591 9.97 -9.42 -19.80
C ASP A 591 11.27 -9.02 -20.53
N TYR A 592 11.18 -8.14 -21.52
CA TYR A 592 12.35 -7.52 -22.15
C TYR A 592 13.14 -6.66 -21.15
N LEU A 593 12.47 -5.85 -20.33
CA LEU A 593 13.13 -5.04 -19.30
C LEU A 593 13.80 -5.91 -18.22
N LYS A 594 13.14 -7.00 -17.82
CA LYS A 594 13.70 -7.96 -16.87
C LYS A 594 14.92 -8.68 -17.45
N TYR A 595 14.86 -9.05 -18.72
CA TYR A 595 16.01 -9.55 -19.46
C TYR A 595 17.18 -8.54 -19.47
N ILE A 596 16.93 -7.28 -19.80
CA ILE A 596 17.96 -6.23 -19.84
C ILE A 596 18.58 -6.01 -18.45
N ARG A 597 17.76 -6.01 -17.39
CA ARG A 597 18.19 -5.73 -16.00
C ARG A 597 18.89 -6.92 -15.33
N GLU A 598 18.44 -8.14 -15.59
CA GLU A 598 18.83 -9.33 -14.82
C GLU A 598 19.48 -10.45 -15.66
N GLY A 599 19.43 -10.34 -16.99
CA GLY A 599 19.97 -11.34 -17.93
C GLY A 599 19.23 -12.68 -17.94
N ASP A 600 17.96 -12.68 -17.54
CA ASP A 600 17.10 -13.88 -17.59
C ASP A 600 16.95 -14.43 -19.02
N GLU A 601 16.33 -15.60 -19.18
CA GLU A 601 16.02 -16.13 -20.52
C GLU A 601 14.83 -15.41 -21.14
N LEU A 602 15.03 -14.86 -22.35
CA LEU A 602 13.98 -14.26 -23.16
C LEU A 602 13.90 -14.93 -24.53
N TYR A 603 12.70 -15.41 -24.88
CA TYR A 603 12.40 -16.01 -26.17
C TYR A 603 11.48 -15.06 -26.95
N PRO A 604 12.03 -14.22 -27.84
CA PRO A 604 11.22 -13.25 -28.56
C PRO A 604 10.26 -13.94 -29.52
N CYS A 605 9.11 -13.31 -29.77
CA CYS A 605 8.09 -13.81 -30.70
C CYS A 605 8.11 -12.98 -31.98
N ARG A 606 8.05 -13.66 -33.13
CA ARG A 606 7.99 -13.04 -34.45
C ARG A 606 6.58 -13.07 -35.00
N LEU A 607 6.19 -12.00 -35.66
CA LEU A 607 4.96 -11.91 -36.42
C LEU A 607 5.31 -12.09 -37.91
N THR A 608 4.80 -13.17 -38.48
CA THR A 608 5.12 -13.60 -39.86
C THR A 608 3.85 -13.67 -40.70
N LYS A 609 3.92 -13.24 -41.95
CA LYS A 609 2.80 -13.32 -42.89
C LYS A 609 2.54 -14.78 -43.26
N VAL A 610 1.26 -15.15 -43.26
CA VAL A 610 0.76 -16.45 -43.74
C VAL A 610 -0.26 -16.22 -44.85
N SER A 611 -0.73 -17.29 -45.49
CA SER A 611 -1.67 -17.21 -46.64
C SER A 611 -2.97 -16.45 -46.33
N GLN A 612 -3.36 -16.37 -45.05
CA GLN A 612 -4.50 -15.57 -44.58
C GLN A 612 -4.10 -14.82 -43.28
N GLY A 613 -3.52 -13.62 -43.43
CA GLY A 613 -3.15 -12.74 -42.32
C GLY A 613 -1.75 -13.04 -41.74
N PHE A 614 -1.64 -12.97 -40.42
CA PHE A 614 -0.37 -13.11 -39.69
C PHE A 614 -0.44 -14.19 -38.62
N GLN A 615 0.71 -14.80 -38.34
CA GLN A 615 0.87 -15.79 -37.28
C GLN A 615 2.08 -15.49 -36.42
N ILE A 616 1.92 -15.71 -35.11
CA ILE A 616 3.00 -15.60 -34.13
C ILE A 616 3.82 -16.89 -34.10
N GLN A 617 5.13 -16.76 -34.26
CA GLN A 617 6.11 -17.84 -34.14
C GLN A 617 7.14 -17.53 -33.06
N LEU A 618 7.65 -18.55 -32.38
CA LEU A 618 8.75 -18.37 -31.42
C LEU A 618 10.07 -18.20 -32.20
N ALA A 619 10.82 -17.15 -31.95
CA ALA A 619 12.14 -16.99 -32.55
C ALA A 619 13.10 -18.08 -32.02
N LYS A 620 13.93 -18.63 -32.90
CA LYS A 620 14.95 -19.63 -32.52
C LYS A 620 16.14 -19.03 -31.79
N THR A 621 16.39 -17.72 -31.93
CA THR A 621 17.52 -17.03 -31.32
C THR A 621 17.16 -16.54 -29.91
N ARG A 622 17.88 -17.08 -28.93
CA ARG A 622 17.95 -16.51 -27.57
C ARG A 622 18.85 -15.27 -27.64
N TYR A 623 18.37 -14.12 -27.17
CA TYR A 623 19.28 -13.01 -26.92
C TYR A 623 20.15 -13.38 -25.70
N GLN A 624 21.47 -13.21 -25.80
CA GLN A 624 22.41 -13.32 -24.68
C GLN A 624 22.84 -11.92 -24.25
N ASN A 625 22.84 -11.65 -22.94
CA ASN A 625 23.24 -10.36 -22.40
C ASN A 625 24.77 -10.31 -22.35
N PRO A 626 25.45 -9.47 -23.15
CA PRO A 626 26.91 -9.42 -23.18
C PRO A 626 27.52 -8.81 -21.90
N ASN A 627 26.73 -8.18 -21.03
CA ASN A 627 27.20 -7.46 -19.84
C ASN A 627 27.13 -8.28 -18.53
N ILE A 628 26.87 -9.58 -18.60
CA ILE A 628 26.90 -10.48 -17.44
C ILE A 628 27.90 -11.60 -17.72
N GLU A 629 29.17 -11.30 -17.45
CA GLU A 629 30.18 -12.31 -17.10
C GLU A 629 30.38 -12.35 -15.58
#